data_AF-A0A1Y0I928-F1
#
_entry.id   AF-A0A1Y0I928-F1
#
_cell.length_a   1.000
_cell.length_b   1.000
_cell.length_c   1.000
_cell.angle_alpha   90.00
_cell.angle_beta   90.00
_cell.angle_gamma   90.00
#
_symmetry.space_group_name_H-M   'P 1'
#
loop_
_entity.id
_entity.type
_entity.pdbx_description
1 polymer ?
#
loop_
_entity_poly.entity_id
_entity_poly.type
_entity_poly.pdbx_seq_one_letter_code
_entity_poly.pdbx_strand_id
1 'polypeptide(L)'
;MVQLTLHVLKTETTRQAVSIKKNASVAEYDMEIQTWFDFTDSDGRTILNDTVSTRQTYRFDEENILGKNKEEAEIKVDLLNEIARRIILRINAINDLALQEKLQPETN
;
A
#
# COMPACT_ATOMS: atom_id res chain seq x y z
N MET A 1 5.77 -17.16 21.19
CA MET A 1 5.76 -16.23 20.04
C MET A 1 4.42 -15.51 20.06
N VAL A 2 4.39 -14.20 19.77
CA VAL A 2 3.13 -13.52 19.47
C VAL A 2 2.78 -13.87 18.03
N GLN A 3 1.58 -14.41 17.80
CA GLN A 3 1.09 -14.68 16.46
C GLN A 3 0.19 -13.52 16.06
N LEU A 4 0.50 -12.89 14.93
CA LEU A 4 -0.30 -11.85 14.30
C LEU A 4 -0.81 -12.36 12.96
N THR A 5 -2.08 -12.14 12.69
CA THR A 5 -2.69 -12.43 11.39
C THR A 5 -3.04 -11.11 10.70
N LEU A 6 -2.56 -10.93 9.47
CA LEU A 6 -2.93 -9.81 8.59
C LEU A 6 -4.17 -10.17 7.79
N HIS A 7 -5.20 -9.32 7.85
CA HIS A 7 -6.32 -9.37 6.92
C HIS A 7 -6.30 -8.17 5.99
N VAL A 8 -6.18 -8.42 4.69
CA VAL A 8 -6.37 -7.38 3.67
C VAL A 8 -7.87 -7.29 3.41
N LEU A 9 -8.48 -6.19 3.84
CA LEU A 9 -9.92 -5.96 3.75
C LEU A 9 -10.33 -5.50 2.36
N LYS A 10 -9.54 -4.59 1.78
CA LYS A 10 -9.82 -3.99 0.48
C LYS A 10 -8.54 -3.43 -0.12
N THR A 11 -8.40 -3.55 -1.43
CA THR A 11 -7.40 -2.82 -2.21
C THR A 11 -8.09 -2.16 -3.39
N GLU A 12 -7.92 -0.85 -3.52
CA GLU A 12 -8.42 -0.09 -4.67
C GLU A 12 -7.25 0.49 -5.44
N THR A 13 -7.39 0.50 -6.76
CA THR A 13 -6.49 1.19 -7.68
C THR A 13 -7.30 2.25 -8.41
N THR A 14 -6.90 3.51 -8.28
CA THR A 14 -7.48 4.63 -9.02
C THR A 14 -6.45 5.15 -10.03
N ARG A 15 -6.95 5.56 -11.19
CA ARG A 15 -6.15 6.13 -12.28
C ARG A 15 -6.89 7.33 -12.83
N GLN A 16 -6.26 8.50 -12.78
CA GLN A 16 -6.88 9.76 -13.22
C GLN A 16 -5.94 10.57 -14.10
N ALA A 17 -6.47 11.21 -15.13
CA ALA A 17 -5.69 12.13 -15.96
C ALA A 17 -5.40 13.40 -15.16
N VAL A 18 -4.13 13.81 -15.07
CA VAL A 18 -3.72 15.00 -14.31
C VAL A 18 -3.17 16.11 -15.20
N SER A 19 -2.82 15.80 -16.44
CA SER A 19 -2.45 16.81 -17.43
C SER A 19 -2.89 16.41 -18.84
N ILE A 20 -3.18 17.42 -19.66
CA ILE A 20 -3.70 17.26 -21.02
C ILE A 20 -2.76 18.00 -21.99
N LYS A 21 -2.47 17.40 -23.15
CA LYS A 21 -1.68 17.99 -24.23
C LYS A 21 -2.53 19.03 -25.01
N LYS A 22 -1.88 19.87 -25.82
CA LYS A 22 -2.54 20.90 -26.65
C LYS A 22 -3.58 20.34 -27.64
N ASN A 23 -3.46 19.07 -28.01
CA ASN A 23 -4.39 18.36 -28.89
C ASN A 23 -5.53 17.65 -28.12
N ALA A 24 -5.75 17.99 -26.85
CA ALA A 24 -6.73 17.37 -25.94
C ALA A 24 -6.48 15.89 -25.56
N SER A 25 -5.34 15.30 -25.94
CA SER A 25 -4.93 13.96 -25.45
C SER A 25 -4.39 14.02 -24.02
N VAL A 26 -4.49 12.92 -23.26
CA VAL A 26 -3.91 12.87 -21.91
C VAL A 26 -2.38 12.85 -22.00
N ALA A 27 -1.72 13.72 -21.24
CA ALA A 27 -0.26 13.76 -21.16
C ALA A 27 0.26 12.90 -20.01
N GLU A 28 -0.39 12.95 -18.86
CA GLU A 28 0.01 12.21 -17.66
C GLU A 28 -1.20 11.65 -16.92
N TYR A 29 -0.98 10.46 -16.36
CA TYR A 29 -1.89 9.84 -15.41
C TYR A 29 -1.25 9.82 -14.03
N ASP A 30 -2.09 9.96 -13.04
CA ASP A 30 -1.78 9.71 -11.65
C ASP A 30 -2.44 8.39 -11.25
N MET A 31 -1.63 7.42 -10.84
CA MET A 31 -2.10 6.13 -10.33
C MET A 31 -1.90 6.09 -8.83
N GLU A 32 -2.98 5.83 -8.09
CA GLU A 32 -2.95 5.61 -6.65
C GLU A 32 -3.45 4.21 -6.32
N ILE A 33 -2.76 3.55 -5.39
CA ILE A 33 -3.20 2.29 -4.80
C ILE A 33 -3.42 2.54 -3.32
N GLN A 34 -4.61 2.22 -2.84
CA GLN A 34 -4.99 2.31 -1.44
C GLN A 34 -5.42 0.93 -0.93
N THR A 35 -4.91 0.54 0.24
CA THR A 35 -5.21 -0.75 0.87
C THR A 35 -5.65 -0.53 2.31
N TRP A 36 -6.81 -1.08 2.64
CA TRP A 36 -7.36 -1.18 3.99
C TRP A 36 -7.06 -2.57 4.53
N PHE A 37 -6.60 -2.63 5.77
CA PHE A 37 -6.22 -3.88 6.39
C PHE A 37 -6.40 -3.82 7.91
N ASP A 38 -6.40 -4.99 8.53
CA ASP A 38 -6.31 -5.11 9.98
C ASP A 38 -5.31 -6.18 10.39
N PHE A 39 -4.86 -6.09 11.65
CA PHE A 39 -4.11 -7.12 12.33
C PHE A 39 -4.92 -7.66 13.50
N THR A 40 -4.97 -8.98 13.64
CA THR A 40 -5.55 -9.63 14.82
C THR A 40 -4.52 -10.42 15.60
N ASP A 41 -4.75 -10.58 16.90
CA ASP A 41 -4.03 -11.53 17.74
C ASP A 41 -4.48 -12.99 17.50
N SER A 42 -3.92 -13.92 18.27
CA SER A 42 -4.27 -15.34 18.23
C SER A 42 -5.71 -15.65 18.65
N ASP A 43 -6.33 -14.75 19.42
CA ASP A 43 -7.71 -14.88 19.90
C ASP A 43 -8.71 -14.22 18.93
N GLY A 44 -8.22 -13.67 17.82
CA GLY A 44 -9.02 -12.98 16.81
C GLY A 44 -9.38 -11.54 17.18
N ARG A 45 -8.77 -10.96 18.22
CA ARG A 45 -9.00 -9.56 18.59
C ARG A 45 -8.21 -8.64 17.67
N THR A 46 -8.88 -7.64 17.12
CA THR A 46 -8.23 -6.61 16.30
C THR A 46 -7.28 -5.77 17.15
N ILE A 47 -6.00 -5.81 16.83
CA ILE A 47 -4.95 -4.99 17.43
C ILE A 47 -4.87 -3.64 16.72
N LEU A 48 -4.99 -3.65 15.39
CA LEU A 48 -4.90 -2.45 14.55
C LEU A 48 -5.84 -2.61 13.37
N ASN A 49 -6.58 -1.56 13.04
CA ASN A 49 -7.24 -1.37 11.76
C ASN A 49 -6.68 -0.10 11.13
N ASP A 50 -6.22 -0.19 9.88
CA ASP A 50 -5.46 0.91 9.28
C ASP A 50 -5.54 0.90 7.76
N THR A 51 -5.04 1.97 7.15
CA THR A 51 -5.01 2.20 5.72
C THR A 51 -3.62 2.68 5.29
N VAL A 52 -3.17 2.20 4.13
CA VAL A 52 -1.96 2.69 3.46
C VAL A 52 -2.29 3.04 2.01
N SER A 53 -1.73 4.13 1.51
CA SER A 53 -1.75 4.44 0.08
C SER A 53 -0.35 4.74 -0.44
N THR A 54 -0.18 4.55 -1.74
CA THR A 54 0.97 5.04 -2.53
C THR A 54 0.47 5.54 -3.87
N ARG A 55 1.24 6.40 -4.51
CA ARG A 55 0.87 7.08 -5.74
C ARG A 55 2.09 7.36 -6.60
N GLN A 56 1.90 7.26 -7.91
CA GLN A 56 2.88 7.67 -8.90
C GLN A 56 2.23 8.30 -10.12
N THR A 57 2.79 9.42 -10.56
CA THR A 57 2.46 10.08 -11.82
C THR A 57 3.37 9.59 -12.94
N TYR A 58 2.82 9.28 -14.11
CA TYR A 58 3.57 8.81 -15.28
C TYR A 58 3.00 9.36 -16.59
N ARG A 59 3.85 9.40 -17.62
CA ARG A 59 3.51 9.96 -18.94
C ARG A 59 2.86 8.91 -19.84
N PHE A 60 1.79 9.34 -20.51
CA PHE A 60 1.08 8.53 -21.50
C PHE A 60 1.39 8.98 -22.93
N ASP A 61 1.68 8.00 -23.77
CA ASP A 61 1.91 8.21 -25.20
C ASP A 61 0.95 7.35 -26.01
N GLU A 62 0.04 8.02 -26.73
CA GLU A 62 -1.02 7.39 -27.52
C GLU A 62 -0.46 6.68 -28.77
N GLU A 63 0.75 7.04 -29.22
CA GLU A 63 1.39 6.42 -30.38
C GLU A 63 2.01 5.04 -30.04
N ASN A 64 2.12 4.69 -28.76
CA ASN A 64 2.71 3.42 -28.29
C ASN A 64 1.87 2.73 -27.19
N ILE A 65 0.63 2.37 -27.54
CA ILE A 65 -0.34 1.77 -26.61
C ILE A 65 0.18 0.47 -25.99
N LEU A 66 0.79 -0.42 -26.78
CA LEU A 66 1.26 -1.73 -26.30
C LEU A 66 2.42 -1.60 -25.29
N GLY A 67 3.39 -0.73 -25.57
CA GLY A 67 4.50 -0.45 -24.64
C GLY A 67 4.00 0.17 -23.33
N LYS A 68 3.00 1.04 -23.43
CA LYS A 68 2.44 1.73 -22.26
C LYS A 68 1.60 0.84 -21.36
N ASN A 69 0.89 -0.15 -21.90
CA ASN A 69 0.19 -1.15 -21.07
C ASN A 69 1.17 -1.97 -20.22
N LYS A 70 2.35 -2.29 -20.77
CA LYS A 70 3.40 -2.99 -20.02
C LYS A 70 3.99 -2.10 -18.93
N GLU A 71 4.33 -0.85 -19.27
CA GLU A 71 4.87 0.13 -18.32
C GLU A 71 3.88 0.41 -17.18
N GLU A 72 2.58 0.54 -17.49
CA GLU A 72 1.54 0.73 -16.48
C GLU A 72 1.41 -0.49 -15.54
N ALA A 73 1.56 -1.70 -16.08
CA ALA A 73 1.58 -2.92 -15.27
C ALA A 73 2.82 -2.98 -14.34
N GLU A 74 3.98 -2.56 -14.82
CA GLU A 74 5.22 -2.45 -14.03
C GLU A 74 5.06 -1.42 -12.90
N ILE A 75 4.54 -0.23 -13.21
CA ILE A 75 4.22 0.80 -12.20
C ILE A 75 3.27 0.24 -11.14
N LYS A 76 2.21 -0.46 -11.54
CA LYS A 76 1.26 -1.06 -10.60
C LYS A 76 1.94 -2.07 -9.67
N VAL A 77 2.84 -2.91 -10.19
CA VAL A 77 3.61 -3.88 -9.40
C VAL A 77 4.51 -3.16 -8.39
N ASP A 78 5.19 -2.10 -8.81
CA ASP A 78 6.07 -1.32 -7.93
C ASP A 78 5.30 -0.64 -6.79
N LEU A 79 4.14 -0.07 -7.09
CA LEU A 79 3.24 0.51 -6.10
C LEU A 79 2.71 -0.54 -5.11
N LEU A 80 2.32 -1.73 -5.59
CA LEU A 80 1.90 -2.84 -4.72
C LEU A 80 3.04 -3.32 -3.81
N ASN A 81 4.27 -3.40 -4.34
CA ASN A 81 5.44 -3.74 -3.56
C ASN A 81 5.72 -2.69 -2.47
N GLU A 82 5.46 -1.41 -2.75
CA GLU A 82 5.59 -0.36 -1.76
C GLU A 82 4.53 -0.45 -0.65
N ILE A 83 3.27 -0.72 -1.01
CA ILE A 83 2.20 -1.00 -0.04
C ILE A 83 2.61 -2.14 0.88
N ALA A 84 3.08 -3.26 0.32
CA ALA A 84 3.54 -4.41 1.11
C ALA A 84 4.67 -4.03 2.08
N ARG A 85 5.67 -3.28 1.62
CA ARG A 85 6.75 -2.76 2.49
C ARG A 85 6.21 -1.90 3.63
N ARG A 86 5.27 -0.99 3.34
CA ARG A 86 4.65 -0.12 4.36
C ARG A 86 3.87 -0.92 5.40
N ILE A 87 3.13 -1.95 4.98
CA ILE A 87 2.40 -2.86 5.89
C ILE A 87 3.40 -3.64 6.77
N ILE A 88 4.45 -4.22 6.18
CA ILE A 88 5.49 -4.97 6.93
C ILE A 88 6.18 -4.09 7.98
N LEU A 89 6.49 -2.84 7.64
CA LEU A 89 7.08 -1.90 8.60
C LEU A 89 6.17 -1.64 9.81
N ARG A 90 4.84 -1.59 9.59
CA ARG A 90 3.86 -1.47 10.69
C ARG A 90 3.81 -2.73 11.55
N ILE A 91 3.89 -3.92 10.95
CA ILE A 91 3.98 -5.20 11.70
C ILE A 91 5.21 -5.20 12.63
N ASN A 92 6.36 -4.81 12.11
CA ASN A 92 7.61 -4.78 12.88
C ASN A 92 7.49 -3.81 14.07
N ALA A 93 6.93 -2.62 13.85
CA ALA A 93 6.72 -1.65 14.92
C ALA A 93 5.78 -2.18 16.03
N ILE A 94 4.70 -2.89 15.67
CA ILE A 94 3.79 -3.52 16.64
C ILE A 94 4.50 -4.61 17.44
N ASN A 95 5.28 -5.46 16.75
CA ASN A 95 6.04 -6.53 17.40
C ASN A 95 7.07 -5.98 18.40
N ASP A 96 7.77 -4.91 18.04
CA ASP A 96 8.76 -4.27 18.91
C ASP A 96 8.10 -3.69 20.17
N LEU A 97 6.96 -3.00 20.03
CA LEU A 97 6.20 -2.47 21.16
C LEU A 97 5.70 -3.59 22.09
N ALA A 98 5.14 -4.66 21.52
CA ALA A 98 4.67 -5.81 22.28
C ALA A 98 5.81 -6.56 23.00
N LEU A 99 7.03 -6.53 22.45
CA LEU A 99 8.21 -7.09 23.10
C LEU A 99 8.67 -6.19 24.26
N GLN A 100 8.65 -4.86 24.09
CA GLN A 100 9.04 -3.91 25.13
C GLN A 100 8.13 -3.96 26.36
N GLU A 101 6.81 -4.07 26.16
CA GLU A 101 5.83 -4.21 27.25
C GLU A 101 6.10 -5.46 28.10
N LYS A 102 6.47 -6.57 27.47
CA LYS A 102 6.83 -7.81 28.17
C LYS A 102 8.16 -7.74 28.92
N LEU A 103 9.03 -6.81 28.55
CA LEU A 103 10.35 -6.61 29.17
C LEU A 103 10.33 -5.58 30.30
N GLN A 104 9.21 -4.88 30.53
CA GLN A 104 8.98 -4.08 31.72
C GLN A 104 8.12 -4.89 32.70
N PRO A 105 8.71 -5.76 33.56
CA PRO A 105 7.94 -6.35 34.64
C PRO A 105 7.47 -5.23 35.56
N GLU A 106 6.19 -5.30 35.94
CA GLU A 106 5.58 -4.43 36.95
C GLU A 106 6.55 -4.28 38.12
N THR A 107 7.13 -3.08 38.25
CA THR A 107 7.87 -2.72 39.44
C THR A 107 6.83 -2.43 40.50
N ASN A 108 6.48 -3.47 41.25
CA ASN A 108 5.69 -3.38 42.48
C ASN A 108 6.61 -2.96 43.63
#